data_AF-A0A7K3RUW4-F1
#
_entry.id   AF-A0A7K3RUW4-F1
#
_cell.length_a   1.000
_cell.length_b   1.000
_cell.length_c   1.000
_cell.angle_alpha   90.00
_cell.angle_beta   90.00
_cell.angle_gamma   90.00
#
_symmetry.space_group_name_H-M   'P 1'
#
loop_
_entity.id
_entity.type
_entity.pdbx_description
1 polymer ?
#
loop_
_entity_poly.entity_id
_entity_poly.type
_entity_poly.pdbx_seq_one_letter_code
_entity_poly.pdbx_strand_id
1 'polypeptide(L)'
;MAATRRPIALAAAVATAAALGATAFALPALAAGSPAAAPTAAPKFEIVDGTLDWGIKESFRKYIVSPIAQGEITVSGGAKQADGNGVFTFVDGKGSYDVGTHASDTAFKGGVRFEGHHGVLDVKLSDIKVGTGRETGTITADFTSKKTDGTVVTKDDAPIAALDITGAERGRGANGETVFTDIPAKLTAEGSEAFAGFYAEGAELDPATLTLKTAAPSPSPSDDPTKDPTKDPDPTKDPDPTTDPTKGPDPTTDPTKDPSGDPTPTASETAAPVSGPVVDGTLNWGVKERFRNYVVGNIAHGKIVTSDGASAKGDSYRFTKATGLLDADKNTLDAAFKGKVRFLGHETKGEYVLDLSLSNLKVDIEGTSGTLLADVSSKDQKSGKVSKFTGLSLADLKVPAGALAAKGGIVNLKNVPATLTGDGAKAFGGFYEKGEELDALNVAVSIDKDAQLPGDTTGGSGSTGGSGSTGGSTAGGSTTGGGTVGGGSTGGSVGGSGALASTGSDVPTGALIAASGVVVAAGAGVVIAARRRRDTTA
;
A
#
# COMPACT_ATOMS: atom_id res chain seq x y z
N MET A 1 -6.80 66.75 39.98
CA MET A 1 -6.24 68.12 39.85
C MET A 1 -5.28 68.15 38.67
N ALA A 2 -4.93 69.34 38.16
CA ALA A 2 -4.42 69.55 36.81
C ALA A 2 -2.88 69.57 36.67
N ALA A 3 -2.40 69.21 35.46
CA ALA A 3 -1.24 69.73 34.72
C ALA A 3 -1.07 68.85 33.45
N THR A 4 -1.36 69.23 32.20
CA THR A 4 -1.06 70.43 31.38
C THR A 4 0.32 70.40 30.68
N ARG A 5 0.32 69.88 29.43
CA ARG A 5 1.09 70.25 28.21
C ARG A 5 2.64 70.41 28.22
N ARG A 6 3.31 69.57 27.39
CA ARG A 6 4.19 69.82 26.19
C ARG A 6 5.05 71.11 26.12
N PRO A 7 6.28 71.12 25.51
CA PRO A 7 6.64 70.63 24.15
C PRO A 7 7.92 69.73 24.07
N ILE A 8 8.11 68.84 23.08
CA ILE A 8 8.49 68.96 21.64
C ILE A 8 9.95 69.41 21.39
N ALA A 9 10.76 68.43 20.96
CA ALA A 9 11.89 68.41 20.01
C ALA A 9 12.99 69.49 20.02
N LEU A 10 14.25 69.01 20.00
CA LEU A 10 15.21 69.43 18.97
C LEU A 10 16.06 68.23 18.54
N ALA A 11 16.33 68.11 17.25
CA ALA A 11 17.28 67.14 16.69
C ALA A 11 18.55 67.88 16.25
N ALA A 12 19.71 67.28 16.47
CA ALA A 12 20.97 67.71 15.86
C ALA A 12 21.88 66.48 15.68
N ALA A 13 22.14 66.11 14.42
CA ALA A 13 23.12 65.10 14.07
C ALA A 13 24.40 65.80 13.60
N VAL A 14 25.56 65.39 14.14
CA VAL A 14 26.88 65.72 13.58
C VAL A 14 27.75 64.47 13.71
N ALA A 15 28.45 64.11 12.63
CA ALA A 15 29.36 62.98 12.58
C ALA A 15 30.80 63.41 12.88
N THR A 16 31.58 62.53 13.52
CA THR A 16 33.05 62.59 13.49
C THR A 16 33.62 61.18 13.56
N ALA A 17 34.60 60.87 12.71
CA ALA A 17 35.31 59.59 12.70
C ALA A 17 36.55 59.61 13.61
N ALA A 18 36.95 58.44 14.11
CA ALA A 18 38.28 58.19 14.67
C ALA A 18 38.70 56.74 14.37
N ALA A 19 39.98 56.55 14.03
CA ALA A 19 40.57 55.27 13.68
C ALA A 19 41.40 54.68 14.85
N LEU A 20 42.23 53.67 14.53
CA LEU A 20 43.16 52.89 15.39
C LEU A 20 42.53 51.62 16.00
N GLY A 21 43.20 50.46 15.98
CA GLY A 21 44.48 50.14 15.34
C GLY A 21 44.80 48.64 15.43
N ALA A 22 45.50 48.10 14.43
CA ALA A 22 45.89 46.69 14.40
C ALA A 22 47.22 46.46 15.13
N THR A 23 47.30 45.41 15.95
CA THR A 23 48.54 44.92 16.56
C THR A 23 49.12 43.77 15.76
N ALA A 24 50.36 43.92 15.28
CA ALA A 24 51.08 42.90 14.56
C ALA A 24 52.00 42.10 15.50
N PHE A 25 52.01 40.78 15.37
CA PHE A 25 53.09 39.92 15.85
C PHE A 25 53.86 39.39 14.64
N ALA A 26 55.18 39.59 14.64
CA ALA A 26 56.06 39.15 13.57
C ALA A 26 56.76 37.83 13.91
N LEU A 27 56.78 36.90 12.96
CA LEU A 27 57.63 35.71 12.93
C LEU A 27 58.24 35.57 11.52
N PRO A 28 59.37 34.86 11.35
CA PRO A 28 60.38 35.23 10.36
C PRO A 28 60.06 34.82 8.92
N ALA A 29 60.55 35.62 7.98
CA ALA A 29 60.46 35.35 6.55
C ALA A 29 61.34 34.16 6.13
N LEU A 30 60.72 33.13 5.56
CA LEU A 30 61.38 32.19 4.64
C LEU A 30 61.06 32.58 3.20
N ALA A 31 61.89 32.11 2.27
CA ALA A 31 62.02 32.61 0.91
C ALA A 31 60.68 32.68 0.13
N ALA A 32 60.54 33.75 -0.66
CA ALA A 32 59.44 33.94 -1.59
C ALA A 32 59.49 32.91 -2.73
N GLY A 33 58.83 31.76 -2.54
CA GLY A 33 58.30 31.00 -3.65
C GLY A 33 57.23 31.84 -4.36
N SER A 34 57.16 31.73 -5.70
CA SER A 34 56.13 32.38 -6.51
C SER A 34 54.73 32.11 -5.94
N PRO A 35 53.77 33.05 -6.06
CA PRO A 35 52.40 32.79 -5.61
C PRO A 35 51.89 31.53 -6.32
N ALA A 36 51.59 30.49 -5.52
CA ALA A 36 50.94 29.31 -6.04
C ALA A 36 49.64 29.76 -6.69
N ALA A 37 49.45 29.43 -7.97
CA ALA A 37 48.23 29.75 -8.68
C ALA A 37 47.04 29.20 -7.86
N ALA A 38 46.03 30.04 -7.64
CA ALA A 38 44.80 29.59 -7.01
C ALA A 38 44.28 28.35 -7.78
N PRO A 39 43.83 27.28 -7.10
CA PRO A 39 43.43 26.06 -7.77
C PRO A 39 42.35 26.38 -8.81
N THR A 40 42.68 26.14 -10.08
CA THR A 40 41.75 26.37 -11.19
C THR A 40 40.47 25.59 -10.93
N ALA A 41 39.32 26.26 -10.96
CA ALA A 41 38.04 25.60 -10.80
C ALA A 41 37.92 24.44 -11.82
N ALA A 42 37.42 23.29 -11.36
CA ALA A 42 37.27 22.12 -12.21
C ALA A 42 36.42 22.45 -13.44
N PRO A 43 36.73 21.88 -14.63
CA PRO A 43 35.97 22.16 -15.83
C PRO A 43 34.52 21.73 -15.64
N LYS A 44 33.60 22.59 -16.08
CA LYS A 44 32.17 22.29 -16.16
C LYS A 44 31.78 22.12 -17.62
N PHE A 45 31.04 21.06 -17.92
CA PHE A 45 30.45 20.84 -19.24
C PHE A 45 28.97 21.25 -19.21
N GLU A 46 28.51 21.90 -20.27
CA GLU A 46 27.08 22.14 -20.49
C GLU A 46 26.41 20.83 -20.91
N ILE A 47 25.26 20.52 -20.32
CA ILE A 47 24.34 19.48 -20.78
C ILE A 47 23.37 20.15 -21.74
N VAL A 48 23.48 19.81 -23.03
CA VAL A 48 22.74 20.48 -24.11
C VAL A 48 21.46 19.75 -24.48
N ASP A 49 21.37 18.46 -24.18
CA ASP A 49 20.21 17.61 -24.43
C ASP A 49 20.21 16.41 -23.47
N GLY A 50 19.06 15.76 -23.31
CA GLY A 50 18.93 14.57 -22.47
C GLY A 50 17.48 14.13 -22.25
N THR A 51 17.32 12.90 -21.77
CA THR A 51 16.03 12.32 -21.36
C THR A 51 16.11 11.72 -19.95
N LEU A 52 14.95 11.71 -19.29
CA LEU A 52 14.70 10.96 -18.06
C LEU A 52 13.52 10.04 -18.34
N ASP A 53 13.77 8.73 -18.34
CA ASP A 53 12.72 7.71 -18.37
C ASP A 53 12.44 7.24 -16.95
N TRP A 54 11.25 7.52 -16.43
CA TRP A 54 10.89 7.20 -15.06
C TRP A 54 9.40 6.91 -14.91
N GLY A 55 9.06 5.84 -14.19
CA GLY A 55 7.68 5.43 -13.97
C GLY A 55 6.97 6.10 -12.79
N ILE A 56 7.71 6.78 -11.90
CA ILE A 56 7.30 7.09 -10.52
C ILE A 56 7.07 5.78 -9.75
N LYS A 57 5.94 5.10 -9.95
CA LYS A 57 5.63 3.81 -9.32
C LYS A 57 4.62 3.00 -10.14
N GLU A 58 4.98 1.79 -10.54
CA GLU A 58 4.19 0.94 -11.44
C GLU A 58 2.85 0.55 -10.84
N SER A 59 2.83 0.16 -9.55
CA SER A 59 1.58 -0.17 -8.86
C SER A 59 0.65 1.04 -8.69
N PHE A 60 1.20 2.26 -8.62
CA PHE A 60 0.41 3.50 -8.61
C PHE A 60 -0.18 3.80 -9.99
N ARG A 61 0.63 3.72 -11.06
CA ARG A 61 0.10 3.88 -12.44
C ARG A 61 -0.99 2.86 -12.75
N LYS A 62 -0.78 1.59 -12.41
CA LYS A 62 -1.79 0.51 -12.55
C LYS A 62 -3.05 0.79 -11.73
N TYR A 63 -2.91 1.34 -10.53
CA TYR A 63 -4.04 1.73 -9.69
C TYR A 63 -4.87 2.86 -10.31
N ILE A 64 -4.25 3.92 -10.84
CA ILE A 64 -4.97 5.06 -11.44
C ILE A 64 -5.89 4.62 -12.58
N VAL A 65 -5.40 3.79 -13.50
CA VAL A 65 -6.20 3.30 -14.64
C VAL A 65 -7.13 2.12 -14.27
N SER A 66 -7.12 1.67 -13.02
CA SER A 66 -7.95 0.53 -12.59
C SER A 66 -9.43 0.90 -12.43
N PRO A 67 -10.36 -0.07 -12.45
CA PRO A 67 -11.77 0.14 -12.11
C PRO A 67 -12.02 0.67 -10.68
N ILE A 68 -11.01 0.64 -9.80
CA ILE A 68 -11.08 1.15 -8.43
C ILE A 68 -10.92 2.68 -8.41
N ALA A 69 -9.89 3.21 -9.08
CA ALA A 69 -9.66 4.65 -9.15
C ALA A 69 -10.46 5.33 -10.26
N GLN A 70 -10.82 4.60 -11.33
CA GLN A 70 -11.55 5.13 -12.50
C GLN A 70 -10.91 6.43 -13.02
N GLY A 71 -9.58 6.43 -13.06
CA GLY A 71 -8.74 7.60 -13.24
C GLY A 71 -8.12 7.72 -14.62
N GLU A 72 -7.37 8.79 -14.79
CA GLU A 72 -6.65 9.12 -16.02
C GLU A 72 -5.23 9.58 -15.69
N ILE A 73 -4.31 9.28 -16.60
CA ILE A 73 -2.93 9.76 -16.55
C ILE A 73 -2.73 10.62 -17.79
N THR A 74 -2.43 11.91 -17.59
CA THR A 74 -2.18 12.86 -18.68
C THR A 74 -0.75 13.38 -18.61
N VAL A 75 -0.05 13.34 -19.75
CA VAL A 75 1.28 13.93 -19.91
C VAL A 75 1.18 15.31 -20.56
N SER A 76 2.14 16.18 -20.24
CA SER A 76 2.18 17.57 -20.69
C SER A 76 3.62 18.01 -20.92
N GLY A 77 3.81 19.21 -21.50
CA GLY A 77 5.15 19.81 -21.64
C GLY A 77 6.12 19.07 -22.57
N GLY A 78 5.64 18.17 -23.43
CA GLY A 78 6.47 17.33 -24.30
C GLY A 78 6.79 15.95 -23.75
N ALA A 79 6.46 15.67 -22.48
CA ALA A 79 6.57 14.31 -21.93
C ALA A 79 5.72 13.31 -22.72
N LYS A 80 6.21 12.07 -22.77
CA LYS A 80 5.52 10.93 -23.39
C LYS A 80 5.29 9.85 -22.34
N GLN A 81 4.25 9.04 -22.51
CA GLN A 81 4.10 7.79 -21.76
C GLN A 81 4.30 6.62 -22.72
N ALA A 82 5.06 5.61 -22.30
CA ALA A 82 5.22 4.37 -23.06
C ALA A 82 3.92 3.53 -23.06
N ASP A 83 3.76 2.70 -24.09
CA ASP A 83 2.59 1.85 -24.29
C ASP A 83 2.30 0.94 -23.08
N GLY A 84 1.04 0.53 -22.93
CA GLY A 84 0.63 -0.39 -21.86
C GLY A 84 0.72 0.21 -20.44
N ASN A 85 0.57 1.53 -20.31
CA ASN A 85 0.73 2.27 -19.04
C ASN A 85 2.19 2.22 -18.52
N GLY A 86 3.15 2.27 -19.44
CA GLY A 86 4.58 2.23 -19.16
C GLY A 86 5.12 3.50 -18.50
N VAL A 87 6.45 3.61 -18.49
CA VAL A 87 7.20 4.74 -17.91
C VAL A 87 6.95 6.05 -18.67
N PHE A 88 7.29 7.18 -18.04
CA PHE A 88 7.24 8.50 -18.65
C PHE A 88 8.62 8.92 -19.14
N THR A 89 8.72 9.40 -20.37
CA THR A 89 9.92 10.04 -20.93
C THR A 89 9.77 11.55 -20.79
N PHE A 90 10.59 12.16 -19.94
CA PHE A 90 10.82 13.62 -19.89
C PHE A 90 11.99 13.98 -20.81
N VAL A 91 11.93 15.13 -21.48
CA VAL A 91 12.72 15.44 -22.68
C VAL A 91 13.41 16.81 -22.61
N ASP A 92 14.23 17.14 -23.61
CA ASP A 92 14.97 18.40 -23.74
C ASP A 92 15.80 18.74 -22.49
N GLY A 93 16.43 17.73 -21.88
CA GLY A 93 17.23 17.85 -20.66
C GLY A 93 18.39 18.84 -20.81
N LYS A 94 18.46 19.86 -19.94
CA LYS A 94 19.49 20.91 -19.99
C LYS A 94 20.06 21.22 -18.62
N GLY A 95 21.33 21.58 -18.58
CA GLY A 95 21.98 21.99 -17.34
C GLY A 95 23.50 21.89 -17.40
N SER A 96 24.13 21.38 -16.34
CA SER A 96 25.59 21.33 -16.25
C SER A 96 26.13 20.10 -15.53
N TYR A 97 27.37 19.74 -15.84
CA TYR A 97 28.14 18.68 -15.19
C TYR A 97 29.49 19.22 -14.71
N ASP A 98 29.82 19.05 -13.44
CA ASP A 98 31.10 19.44 -12.84
C ASP A 98 32.03 18.22 -12.76
N VAL A 99 33.18 18.29 -13.42
CA VAL A 99 34.12 17.16 -13.52
C VAL A 99 34.85 16.89 -12.20
N GLY A 100 35.00 17.89 -11.33
CA GLY A 100 35.71 17.72 -10.05
C GLY A 100 34.87 16.99 -9.02
N THR A 101 33.59 17.36 -8.90
CA THR A 101 32.64 16.72 -7.99
C THR A 101 31.92 15.52 -8.62
N HIS A 102 31.91 15.43 -9.95
CA HIS A 102 31.02 14.59 -10.76
C HIS A 102 29.54 14.87 -10.46
N ALA A 103 29.24 16.11 -10.06
CA ALA A 103 27.87 16.56 -9.91
C ALA A 103 27.24 16.84 -11.28
N SER A 104 25.99 16.44 -11.49
CA SER A 104 25.16 16.93 -12.59
C SER A 104 23.91 17.58 -12.03
N ASP A 105 23.48 18.67 -12.65
CA ASP A 105 22.19 19.32 -12.42
C ASP A 105 21.52 19.43 -13.78
N THR A 106 20.39 18.75 -13.98
CA THR A 106 19.67 18.72 -15.27
C THR A 106 18.18 18.98 -15.06
N ALA A 107 17.62 19.99 -15.75
CA ALA A 107 16.19 20.27 -15.81
C ALA A 107 15.60 19.71 -17.11
N PHE A 108 14.43 19.08 -17.01
CA PHE A 108 13.73 18.44 -18.12
C PHE A 108 12.40 19.14 -18.43
N LYS A 109 12.05 19.19 -19.71
CA LYS A 109 10.68 19.51 -20.10
C LYS A 109 9.78 18.31 -19.90
N GLY A 110 8.62 18.59 -19.34
CA GLY A 110 7.53 17.65 -19.21
C GLY A 110 6.81 17.78 -17.88
N GLY A 111 5.69 17.09 -17.77
CA GLY A 111 4.93 16.97 -16.55
C GLY A 111 3.87 15.90 -16.70
N VAL A 112 3.45 15.33 -15.58
CA VAL A 112 2.43 14.27 -15.53
C VAL A 112 1.38 14.64 -14.49
N ARG A 113 0.11 14.38 -14.82
CA ARG A 113 -1.01 14.52 -13.89
C ARG A 113 -1.74 13.19 -13.77
N PHE A 114 -1.98 12.78 -12.55
CA PHE A 114 -2.72 11.59 -12.15
C PHE A 114 -4.04 12.05 -11.54
N GLU A 115 -5.15 11.71 -12.16
CA GLU A 115 -6.49 11.96 -11.64
C GLU A 115 -7.17 10.63 -11.32
N GLY A 116 -7.94 10.58 -10.23
CA GLY A 116 -8.64 9.37 -9.80
C GLY A 116 -9.74 9.70 -8.80
N HIS A 117 -10.59 8.72 -8.51
CA HIS A 117 -11.75 8.85 -7.63
C HIS A 117 -12.62 10.06 -8.00
N HIS A 118 -12.83 10.25 -9.30
CA HIS A 118 -13.61 11.36 -9.87
C HIS A 118 -13.10 12.76 -9.45
N GLY A 119 -11.77 12.89 -9.38
CA GLY A 119 -11.08 14.13 -9.06
C GLY A 119 -10.83 14.37 -7.57
N VAL A 120 -11.10 13.39 -6.70
CA VAL A 120 -10.67 13.40 -5.29
C VAL A 120 -9.16 13.16 -5.21
N LEU A 121 -8.63 12.21 -5.98
CA LEU A 121 -7.20 12.09 -6.23
C LEU A 121 -6.84 12.96 -7.42
N ASP A 122 -5.92 13.89 -7.22
CA ASP A 122 -5.44 14.82 -8.25
C ASP A 122 -4.02 15.24 -7.88
N VAL A 123 -3.03 14.63 -8.53
CA VAL A 123 -1.60 14.87 -8.29
C VAL A 123 -0.95 15.25 -9.61
N LYS A 124 -0.36 16.43 -9.69
CA LYS A 124 0.43 16.91 -10.82
C LYS A 124 1.89 17.05 -10.40
N LEU A 125 2.81 16.55 -11.23
CA LEU A 125 4.25 16.82 -11.17
C LEU A 125 4.68 17.62 -12.41
N SER A 126 5.53 18.62 -12.24
CA SER A 126 6.12 19.44 -13.30
C SER A 126 7.50 19.97 -12.91
N ASP A 127 8.20 20.62 -13.83
CA ASP A 127 9.57 21.14 -13.64
C ASP A 127 10.53 20.09 -13.06
N ILE A 128 10.55 18.91 -13.71
CA ILE A 128 11.32 17.76 -13.24
C ILE A 128 12.80 18.06 -13.41
N LYS A 129 13.56 18.00 -12.31
CA LYS A 129 15.02 18.15 -12.30
C LYS A 129 15.67 16.93 -11.67
N VAL A 130 16.86 16.60 -12.15
CA VAL A 130 17.69 15.53 -11.60
C VAL A 130 19.04 16.12 -11.21
N GLY A 131 19.33 16.06 -9.91
CA GLY A 131 20.65 16.30 -9.36
C GLY A 131 21.35 14.96 -9.09
N THR A 132 22.56 14.76 -9.59
CA THR A 132 23.37 13.55 -9.30
C THR A 132 24.71 13.92 -8.73
N GLY A 133 25.23 13.19 -7.76
CA GLY A 133 26.65 13.19 -7.36
C GLY A 133 27.35 11.89 -7.76
N ARG A 134 28.47 11.57 -7.08
CA ARG A 134 29.21 10.32 -7.31
C ARG A 134 28.40 9.06 -6.95
N GLU A 135 27.71 9.11 -5.81
CA GLU A 135 27.07 7.96 -5.15
C GLU A 135 25.57 8.15 -4.94
N THR A 136 25.10 9.37 -4.70
CA THR A 136 23.69 9.70 -4.44
C THR A 136 23.17 10.73 -5.44
N GLY A 137 21.86 10.79 -5.61
CA GLY A 137 21.18 11.83 -6.39
C GLY A 137 19.76 12.08 -5.87
N THR A 138 19.06 13.01 -6.51
CA THR A 138 17.69 13.40 -6.17
C THR A 138 16.93 13.80 -7.43
N ILE A 139 15.69 13.34 -7.58
CA ILE A 139 14.71 13.93 -8.50
C ILE A 139 13.90 14.97 -7.72
N THR A 140 13.96 16.24 -8.12
CA THR A 140 13.06 17.29 -7.62
C THR A 140 11.95 17.58 -8.65
N ALA A 141 10.82 18.08 -8.17
CA ALA A 141 9.71 18.52 -9.00
C ALA A 141 8.86 19.56 -8.27
N ASP A 142 8.25 20.45 -9.03
CA ASP A 142 7.05 21.14 -8.59
C ASP A 142 5.91 20.13 -8.50
N PHE A 143 5.14 20.15 -7.42
CA PHE A 143 3.92 19.36 -7.32
C PHE A 143 2.72 20.16 -6.84
N THR A 144 1.55 19.77 -7.35
CA THR A 144 0.25 20.11 -6.77
C THR A 144 -0.47 18.81 -6.44
N SER A 145 -0.91 18.64 -5.20
CA SER A 145 -1.52 17.41 -4.70
C SER A 145 -2.78 17.72 -3.89
N LYS A 146 -3.90 17.09 -4.26
CA LYS A 146 -5.16 17.17 -3.54
C LYS A 146 -5.23 16.04 -2.49
N LYS A 147 -5.26 16.42 -1.21
CA LYS A 147 -5.47 15.51 -0.08
C LYS A 147 -6.93 15.07 -0.01
N THR A 148 -7.19 13.95 0.67
CA THR A 148 -8.53 13.33 0.78
C THR A 148 -9.59 14.21 1.43
N ASP A 149 -9.19 15.19 2.24
CA ASP A 149 -10.09 16.20 2.84
C ASP A 149 -10.49 17.33 1.86
N GLY A 150 -9.93 17.33 0.65
CA GLY A 150 -10.09 18.34 -0.39
C GLY A 150 -9.03 19.46 -0.35
N THR A 151 -8.11 19.45 0.62
CA THR A 151 -7.04 20.44 0.71
C THR A 151 -6.02 20.25 -0.41
N VAL A 152 -5.73 21.31 -1.16
CA VAL A 152 -4.66 21.30 -2.17
C VAL A 152 -3.37 21.80 -1.53
N VAL A 153 -2.31 21.00 -1.62
CA VAL A 153 -0.93 21.38 -1.29
C VAL A 153 -0.18 21.61 -2.59
N THR A 154 0.65 22.65 -2.60
CA THR A 154 1.59 22.94 -3.68
C THR A 154 2.96 23.18 -3.08
N LYS A 155 4.01 22.64 -3.71
CA LYS A 155 5.40 22.93 -3.41
C LYS A 155 6.19 23.03 -4.71
N ASP A 156 7.15 23.93 -4.71
CA ASP A 156 8.07 24.15 -5.82
C ASP A 156 9.41 23.48 -5.48
N ASP A 157 10.07 22.88 -6.47
CA ASP A 157 11.38 22.22 -6.33
C ASP A 157 11.49 21.16 -5.20
N ALA A 158 10.37 20.51 -4.85
CA ALA A 158 10.35 19.53 -3.77
C ALA A 158 11.17 18.27 -4.14
N PRO A 159 12.03 17.75 -3.25
CA PRO A 159 12.75 16.50 -3.50
C PRO A 159 11.75 15.34 -3.45
N ILE A 160 11.43 14.71 -4.58
CA ILE A 160 10.43 13.64 -4.66
C ILE A 160 11.06 12.27 -4.41
N ALA A 161 12.21 12.00 -5.04
CA ALA A 161 12.89 10.71 -4.98
C ALA A 161 14.38 10.88 -4.69
N ALA A 162 14.90 10.12 -3.73
CA ALA A 162 16.33 9.91 -3.56
C ALA A 162 16.79 8.80 -4.53
N LEU A 163 17.94 9.00 -5.16
CA LEU A 163 18.55 8.09 -6.14
C LEU A 163 19.84 7.48 -5.58
N ASP A 164 20.03 6.19 -5.81
CA ASP A 164 21.30 5.50 -5.60
C ASP A 164 22.07 5.43 -6.93
N ILE A 165 23.09 6.26 -7.07
CA ILE A 165 23.91 6.37 -8.29
C ILE A 165 25.00 5.27 -8.32
N THR A 166 25.18 4.51 -7.23
CA THR A 166 26.07 3.34 -7.17
C THR A 166 25.41 2.08 -7.73
N GLY A 167 24.09 1.95 -7.57
CA GLY A 167 23.29 0.86 -8.14
C GLY A 167 22.99 0.97 -9.63
N ALA A 168 23.31 2.10 -10.26
CA ALA A 168 23.02 2.37 -11.66
C ALA A 168 24.02 1.70 -12.63
N GLU A 169 23.50 1.03 -13.66
CA GLU A 169 24.31 0.57 -14.79
C GLU A 169 24.74 1.76 -15.66
N ARG A 170 25.97 1.72 -16.19
CA ARG A 170 26.57 2.86 -16.93
C ARG A 170 26.94 2.47 -18.34
N GLY A 171 26.39 3.20 -19.30
CA GLY A 171 26.55 2.95 -20.73
C GLY A 171 26.84 4.22 -21.54
N ARG A 172 27.00 4.01 -22.85
CA ARG A 172 27.16 5.08 -23.85
C ARG A 172 26.06 4.94 -24.90
N GLY A 173 25.33 6.02 -25.15
CA GLY A 173 24.35 6.09 -26.24
C GLY A 173 25.03 6.11 -27.60
N ALA A 174 24.28 5.75 -28.64
CA ALA A 174 24.78 5.59 -30.01
C ALA A 174 25.41 6.87 -30.59
N ASN A 175 25.02 8.07 -30.12
CA ASN A 175 25.57 9.35 -30.58
C ASN A 175 26.45 10.04 -29.52
N GLY A 176 26.99 9.26 -28.57
CA GLY A 176 27.87 9.77 -27.53
C GLY A 176 27.14 10.43 -26.35
N GLU A 177 25.92 9.99 -26.04
CA GLU A 177 25.24 10.29 -24.79
C GLU A 177 25.86 9.46 -23.64
N THR A 178 25.90 9.98 -22.42
CA THR A 178 26.16 9.19 -21.21
C THR A 178 24.83 8.65 -20.70
N VAL A 179 24.73 7.34 -20.50
CA VAL A 179 23.50 6.67 -20.08
C VAL A 179 23.70 6.04 -18.72
N PHE A 180 22.74 6.25 -17.82
CA PHE A 180 22.61 5.57 -16.54
C PHE A 180 21.28 4.82 -16.55
N THR A 181 21.32 3.49 -16.61
CA THR A 181 20.11 2.64 -16.56
C THR A 181 19.88 2.11 -15.16
N ASP A 182 18.62 1.78 -14.88
CA ASP A 182 18.16 1.09 -13.67
C ASP A 182 18.58 1.74 -12.33
N ILE A 183 18.70 3.08 -12.30
CA ILE A 183 19.03 3.85 -11.09
C ILE A 183 17.98 3.58 -10.01
N PRO A 184 18.31 2.93 -8.88
CA PRO A 184 17.34 2.66 -7.83
C PRO A 184 16.83 3.95 -7.19
N ALA A 185 15.51 4.06 -7.05
CA ALA A 185 14.84 5.24 -6.54
C ALA A 185 14.00 4.92 -5.30
N LYS A 186 14.02 5.81 -4.29
CA LYS A 186 13.20 5.72 -3.08
C LYS A 186 12.50 7.04 -2.80
N LEU A 187 11.24 6.97 -2.37
CA LEU A 187 10.42 8.12 -2.06
C LEU A 187 10.96 8.86 -0.83
N THR A 188 11.05 10.18 -0.88
CA THR A 188 11.44 11.01 0.27
C THR A 188 10.23 11.32 1.17
N ALA A 189 10.44 12.03 2.28
CA ALA A 189 9.36 12.63 3.06
C ALA A 189 8.48 13.61 2.24
N GLU A 190 9.05 14.38 1.31
CA GLU A 190 8.28 15.35 0.51
C GLU A 190 7.59 14.70 -0.69
N GLY A 191 8.20 13.65 -1.28
CA GLY A 191 7.52 12.76 -2.22
C GLY A 191 6.34 12.04 -1.55
N SER A 192 6.48 11.60 -0.30
CA SER A 192 5.37 11.05 0.49
C SER A 192 4.21 12.05 0.58
N GLU A 193 4.50 13.33 0.85
CA GLU A 193 3.47 14.38 0.86
C GLU A 193 2.85 14.64 -0.52
N ALA A 194 3.63 14.58 -1.61
CA ALA A 194 3.10 14.69 -2.97
C ALA A 194 2.06 13.60 -3.30
N PHE A 195 2.21 12.41 -2.72
CA PHE A 195 1.23 11.31 -2.77
C PHE A 195 0.35 11.24 -1.51
N ALA A 196 0.06 12.40 -0.89
CA ALA A 196 -0.86 12.58 0.23
C ALA A 196 -0.58 11.71 1.49
N GLY A 197 0.65 11.20 1.64
CA GLY A 197 1.06 10.32 2.74
C GLY A 197 0.73 8.83 2.52
N PHE A 198 0.17 8.43 1.38
CA PHE A 198 -0.21 7.03 1.12
C PHE A 198 0.99 6.08 0.99
N TYR A 199 2.16 6.60 0.63
CA TYR A 199 3.42 5.87 0.59
C TYR A 199 4.38 6.49 1.60
N ALA A 200 4.99 5.66 2.46
CA ALA A 200 5.96 6.13 3.44
C ALA A 200 7.26 6.61 2.77
N GLU A 201 8.02 7.46 3.48
CA GLU A 201 9.43 7.72 3.16
C GLU A 201 10.22 6.39 3.11
N GLY A 202 11.17 6.30 2.18
CA GLY A 202 11.94 5.11 1.91
C GLY A 202 11.23 4.06 1.04
N ALA A 203 9.94 4.25 0.72
CA ALA A 203 9.21 3.35 -0.18
C ALA A 203 9.87 3.29 -1.55
N GLU A 204 10.07 2.08 -2.07
CA GLU A 204 10.68 1.85 -3.38
C GLU A 204 9.83 2.43 -4.49
N LEU A 205 10.48 3.10 -5.43
CA LEU A 205 9.91 3.66 -6.63
C LEU A 205 10.40 2.89 -7.85
N ASP A 206 9.80 3.13 -9.01
CA ASP A 206 10.33 2.57 -10.25
C ASP A 206 11.75 3.13 -10.47
N PRO A 207 12.70 2.29 -10.91
CA PRO A 207 14.05 2.77 -11.21
C PRO A 207 13.99 3.80 -12.35
N ALA A 208 14.95 4.72 -12.35
CA ALA A 208 15.06 5.77 -13.36
C ALA A 208 16.15 5.41 -14.38
N THR A 209 15.96 5.82 -15.63
CA THR A 209 17.02 5.83 -16.64
C THR A 209 17.28 7.28 -17.07
N LEU A 210 18.54 7.70 -16.98
CA LEU A 210 18.99 9.07 -17.25
C LEU A 210 19.97 9.06 -18.41
N THR A 211 19.63 9.77 -19.49
CA THR A 211 20.49 9.93 -20.67
C THR A 211 20.88 11.40 -20.81
N LEU A 212 22.18 11.70 -20.83
CA LEU A 212 22.72 13.06 -20.88
C LEU A 212 23.67 13.26 -22.05
N LYS A 213 23.49 14.35 -22.79
CA LYS A 213 24.38 14.78 -23.87
C LYS A 213 25.09 16.06 -23.47
N THR A 214 26.38 15.96 -23.20
CA THR A 214 27.23 17.13 -22.98
C THR A 214 27.55 17.82 -24.31
N ALA A 215 27.72 19.14 -24.29
CA ALA A 215 28.33 19.87 -25.39
C ALA A 215 29.68 19.23 -25.76
N ALA A 216 30.01 19.21 -27.06
CA ALA A 216 31.38 18.93 -27.47
C ALA A 216 32.31 19.98 -26.82
N PRO A 217 33.50 19.61 -26.32
CA PRO A 217 34.44 20.59 -25.81
C PRO A 217 34.75 21.58 -26.92
N SER A 218 34.43 22.86 -26.69
CA SER A 218 34.83 23.92 -27.61
C SER A 218 36.35 23.85 -27.79
N PRO A 219 36.88 23.82 -29.02
CA PRO A 219 38.31 23.84 -29.21
C PRO A 219 38.85 25.16 -28.65
N SER A 220 39.56 25.07 -27.52
CA SER A 220 40.53 26.10 -27.15
C SER A 220 41.41 26.33 -28.37
N PRO A 221 41.72 27.58 -28.77
CA PRO A 221 42.55 27.83 -29.93
C PRO A 221 43.88 27.09 -29.75
N SER A 222 44.08 26.09 -30.59
CA SER A 222 45.33 25.35 -30.71
C SER A 222 46.08 25.97 -31.87
N ASP A 223 47.19 26.66 -31.56
CA ASP A 223 48.09 27.22 -32.56
C ASP A 223 48.89 26.09 -33.24
N ASP A 224 48.27 25.32 -34.14
CA ASP A 224 48.99 24.59 -35.20
C ASP A 224 48.05 24.15 -36.36
N PRO A 225 48.48 24.19 -37.64
CA PRO A 225 47.57 24.04 -38.78
C PRO A 225 47.46 22.60 -39.33
N THR A 226 46.20 22.21 -39.56
CA THR A 226 45.64 21.37 -40.63
C THR A 226 46.55 20.45 -41.46
N LYS A 227 46.16 19.16 -41.53
CA LYS A 227 46.30 18.33 -42.75
C LYS A 227 45.01 17.54 -43.01
N ASP A 228 44.61 17.52 -44.28
CA ASP A 228 43.32 17.00 -44.78
C ASP A 228 43.18 15.46 -44.77
N PRO A 229 41.94 14.93 -44.75
CA PRO A 229 41.64 13.51 -44.92
C PRO A 229 41.59 13.09 -46.39
N THR A 230 41.84 11.82 -46.70
CA THR A 230 41.81 11.31 -48.10
C THR A 230 40.97 10.02 -48.25
N LYS A 231 39.77 10.20 -48.83
CA LYS A 231 39.02 9.34 -49.78
C LYS A 231 38.78 7.83 -49.53
N ASP A 232 37.50 7.44 -49.64
CA ASP A 232 37.01 6.13 -50.11
C ASP A 232 37.35 5.84 -51.59
N PRO A 233 37.23 4.57 -52.04
CA PRO A 233 36.11 4.26 -52.94
C PRO A 233 35.39 2.90 -52.72
N ASP A 234 34.16 2.85 -53.26
CA ASP A 234 33.09 1.82 -53.27
C ASP A 234 33.28 0.73 -54.38
N PRO A 235 32.25 -0.01 -54.86
CA PRO A 235 31.54 -1.23 -54.36
C PRO A 235 31.94 -2.56 -55.10
N THR A 236 31.32 -3.74 -54.78
CA THR A 236 30.60 -4.64 -55.75
C THR A 236 30.09 -6.03 -55.24
N LYS A 237 28.83 -6.37 -55.64
CA LYS A 237 28.25 -7.64 -56.18
C LYS A 237 27.98 -8.96 -55.37
N ASP A 238 26.70 -9.38 -55.45
CA ASP A 238 26.09 -10.75 -55.38
C ASP A 238 26.55 -11.72 -56.54
N PRO A 239 26.19 -13.05 -56.63
CA PRO A 239 25.05 -13.79 -56.02
C PRO A 239 25.23 -15.28 -55.56
N ASP A 240 24.11 -15.89 -55.14
CA ASP A 240 23.76 -17.31 -54.77
C ASP A 240 24.00 -18.36 -55.91
N PRO A 241 24.04 -19.73 -55.74
CA PRO A 241 22.86 -20.58 -55.35
C PRO A 241 23.03 -22.02 -54.73
N THR A 242 21.95 -22.59 -54.14
CA THR A 242 21.55 -24.04 -54.02
C THR A 242 22.39 -25.02 -53.13
N THR A 243 21.92 -26.16 -52.56
CA THR A 243 20.87 -27.18 -52.89
C THR A 243 20.25 -27.93 -51.66
N ASP A 244 18.99 -28.37 -51.76
CA ASP A 244 18.30 -29.49 -51.01
C ASP A 244 18.39 -30.80 -51.87
N PRO A 245 17.84 -32.02 -51.58
CA PRO A 245 17.07 -32.56 -50.42
C PRO A 245 17.45 -34.00 -49.94
N THR A 246 16.83 -34.52 -48.86
CA THR A 246 16.49 -35.98 -48.75
C THR A 246 15.36 -36.30 -47.75
N LYS A 247 14.82 -37.53 -47.79
CA LYS A 247 13.40 -37.85 -47.47
C LYS A 247 13.20 -39.19 -46.71
N GLY A 248 12.45 -39.14 -45.59
CA GLY A 248 11.62 -40.23 -45.02
C GLY A 248 12.35 -41.44 -44.38
N PRO A 249 11.60 -42.45 -43.84
CA PRO A 249 10.12 -42.58 -43.77
C PRO A 249 9.53 -42.89 -42.35
N ASP A 250 8.19 -42.90 -42.26
CA ASP A 250 7.36 -43.52 -41.20
C ASP A 250 6.83 -44.90 -41.73
N PRO A 251 6.39 -45.87 -40.88
CA PRO A 251 4.94 -46.07 -40.73
C PRO A 251 4.39 -46.73 -39.41
N THR A 252 3.34 -46.13 -38.83
CA THR A 252 2.09 -46.73 -38.24
C THR A 252 2.09 -47.98 -37.33
N THR A 253 1.27 -47.96 -36.25
CA THR A 253 -0.01 -48.74 -36.11
C THR A 253 -0.74 -48.53 -34.75
N ASP A 254 -2.05 -48.80 -34.73
CA ASP A 254 -3.09 -48.68 -33.66
C ASP A 254 -3.93 -50.00 -33.69
N PRO A 255 -4.99 -50.31 -32.88
CA PRO A 255 -5.47 -49.93 -31.52
C PRO A 255 -5.71 -51.16 -30.56
N THR A 256 -6.35 -50.99 -29.38
CA THR A 256 -7.59 -51.73 -28.91
C THR A 256 -7.74 -52.08 -27.39
N LYS A 257 -8.86 -51.62 -26.77
CA LYS A 257 -9.73 -52.10 -25.62
C LYS A 257 -9.25 -52.66 -24.25
N ASP A 258 -9.97 -52.17 -23.23
CA ASP A 258 -10.46 -52.68 -21.90
C ASP A 258 -11.02 -54.15 -21.85
N PRO A 259 -11.48 -54.77 -20.71
CA PRO A 259 -11.59 -54.32 -19.29
C PRO A 259 -11.26 -55.38 -18.16
N SER A 260 -11.31 -54.99 -16.86
CA SER A 260 -11.63 -55.79 -15.62
C SER A 260 -11.27 -54.98 -14.33
N GLY A 261 -11.84 -55.09 -13.11
CA GLY A 261 -12.98 -55.86 -12.57
C GLY A 261 -12.83 -56.15 -11.04
N ASP A 262 -13.71 -55.55 -10.21
CA ASP A 262 -13.98 -55.81 -8.77
C ASP A 262 -12.90 -55.56 -7.66
N PRO A 263 -13.27 -55.43 -6.36
CA PRO A 263 -14.62 -55.44 -5.76
C PRO A 263 -15.04 -54.17 -4.98
N THR A 264 -16.36 -53.99 -4.83
CA THR A 264 -16.98 -52.95 -3.99
C THR A 264 -17.04 -53.37 -2.50
N PRO A 265 -16.66 -52.52 -1.53
CA PRO A 265 -16.94 -52.77 -0.12
C PRO A 265 -18.40 -52.44 0.21
N THR A 266 -19.12 -53.40 0.79
CA THR A 266 -20.48 -53.22 1.33
C THR A 266 -20.54 -52.02 2.28
N ALA A 267 -21.30 -50.99 1.90
CA ALA A 267 -21.61 -49.90 2.82
C ALA A 267 -22.55 -50.42 3.93
N SER A 268 -22.21 -50.12 5.18
CA SER A 268 -23.14 -50.29 6.31
C SER A 268 -24.46 -49.57 6.03
N GLU A 269 -25.54 -50.14 6.58
CA GLU A 269 -26.90 -49.60 6.54
C GLU A 269 -26.91 -48.11 6.94
N THR A 270 -27.01 -47.23 5.94
CA THR A 270 -27.06 -45.79 6.17
C THR A 270 -28.42 -45.47 6.76
N ALA A 271 -28.43 -44.97 8.01
CA ALA A 271 -29.64 -44.47 8.65
C ALA A 271 -30.36 -43.49 7.72
N ALA A 272 -31.68 -43.61 7.61
CA ALA A 272 -32.47 -42.90 6.62
C ALA A 272 -32.22 -41.37 6.69
N PRO A 273 -32.15 -40.67 5.55
CA PRO A 273 -31.97 -39.23 5.52
C PRO A 273 -33.10 -38.54 6.31
N VAL A 274 -32.73 -37.72 7.29
CA VAL A 274 -33.68 -37.07 8.21
C VAL A 274 -33.95 -35.62 7.79
N SER A 275 -35.16 -35.37 7.29
CA SER A 275 -35.71 -34.04 7.06
C SER A 275 -36.21 -33.42 8.38
N GLY A 276 -36.07 -32.09 8.54
CA GLY A 276 -36.52 -31.42 9.76
C GLY A 276 -36.25 -29.90 9.78
N PRO A 277 -36.91 -29.16 10.69
CA PRO A 277 -36.63 -27.74 10.87
C PRO A 277 -35.21 -27.54 11.40
N VAL A 278 -34.49 -26.57 10.84
CA VAL A 278 -33.22 -26.11 11.41
C VAL A 278 -33.55 -25.28 12.65
N VAL A 279 -33.05 -25.70 13.81
CA VAL A 279 -33.34 -25.10 15.13
C VAL A 279 -32.16 -24.33 15.72
N ASP A 280 -30.94 -24.60 15.27
CA ASP A 280 -29.76 -23.75 15.50
C ASP A 280 -28.74 -23.95 14.37
N GLY A 281 -27.73 -23.08 14.29
CA GLY A 281 -26.64 -23.18 13.36
C GLY A 281 -25.72 -21.97 13.38
N THR A 282 -24.52 -22.14 12.84
CA THR A 282 -23.53 -21.07 12.67
C THR A 282 -22.97 -21.02 11.26
N LEU A 283 -22.72 -19.81 10.77
CA LEU A 283 -22.06 -19.52 9.50
C LEU A 283 -20.82 -18.69 9.82
N ASN A 284 -19.67 -19.10 9.32
CA ASN A 284 -18.39 -18.42 9.52
C ASN A 284 -17.84 -18.05 8.14
N TRP A 285 -17.65 -16.75 7.90
CA TRP A 285 -17.27 -16.23 6.58
C TRP A 285 -16.49 -14.91 6.70
N GLY A 286 -15.42 -14.75 5.93
CA GLY A 286 -14.59 -13.53 5.92
C GLY A 286 -14.99 -12.48 4.89
N VAL A 287 -16.01 -12.76 4.07
CA VAL A 287 -16.41 -11.99 2.87
C VAL A 287 -15.36 -12.10 1.76
N LYS A 288 -14.26 -11.33 1.85
CA LYS A 288 -13.12 -11.39 0.93
C LYS A 288 -11.90 -10.79 1.62
N GLU A 289 -10.80 -11.53 1.73
CA GLU A 289 -9.58 -11.08 2.44
C GLU A 289 -9.09 -9.70 1.95
N ARG A 290 -8.90 -9.53 0.64
CA ARG A 290 -8.46 -8.25 0.05
C ARG A 290 -9.40 -7.09 0.38
N PHE A 291 -10.70 -7.35 0.52
CA PHE A 291 -11.66 -6.32 0.91
C PHE A 291 -11.50 -5.94 2.39
N ARG A 292 -11.35 -6.91 3.31
CA ARG A 292 -11.06 -6.63 4.72
C ARG A 292 -9.78 -5.79 4.86
N ASN A 293 -8.70 -6.23 4.21
CA ASN A 293 -7.39 -5.59 4.28
C ASN A 293 -7.42 -4.16 3.70
N TYR A 294 -8.21 -3.92 2.65
CA TYR A 294 -8.48 -2.58 2.14
C TYR A 294 -9.23 -1.70 3.14
N VAL A 295 -10.28 -2.24 3.78
CA VAL A 295 -11.12 -1.50 4.74
C VAL A 295 -10.33 -1.10 5.99
N VAL A 296 -9.55 -2.00 6.59
CA VAL A 296 -8.78 -1.70 7.82
C VAL A 296 -7.40 -1.10 7.56
N GLY A 297 -6.90 -1.20 6.31
CA GLY A 297 -5.56 -0.75 5.94
C GLY A 297 -5.46 0.74 5.61
N ASN A 298 -4.24 1.14 5.25
CA ASN A 298 -3.79 2.54 5.03
C ASN A 298 -4.40 3.23 3.79
N ILE A 299 -5.47 2.68 3.19
CA ILE A 299 -6.17 3.29 2.05
C ILE A 299 -7.53 3.79 2.51
N ALA A 300 -8.35 2.93 3.13
CA ALA A 300 -9.66 3.31 3.64
C ALA A 300 -9.64 3.84 5.08
N HIS A 301 -8.57 3.58 5.86
CA HIS A 301 -8.46 3.99 7.28
C HIS A 301 -9.72 3.68 8.10
N GLY A 302 -10.32 2.53 7.80
CA GLY A 302 -11.66 2.19 8.21
C GLY A 302 -11.73 1.30 9.44
N LYS A 303 -12.93 0.77 9.68
CA LYS A 303 -13.17 -0.26 10.69
C LYS A 303 -14.28 -1.19 10.26
N ILE A 304 -14.27 -2.39 10.82
CA ILE A 304 -15.29 -3.40 10.60
C ILE A 304 -15.98 -3.67 11.93
N VAL A 305 -17.31 -3.55 11.95
CA VAL A 305 -18.14 -3.61 13.15
C VAL A 305 -19.15 -4.73 13.00
N THR A 306 -19.17 -5.67 13.95
CA THR A 306 -20.19 -6.71 14.04
C THR A 306 -21.29 -6.32 15.03
N SER A 307 -22.55 -6.57 14.68
CA SER A 307 -23.72 -6.32 15.53
C SER A 307 -24.78 -7.41 15.38
N ASP A 308 -25.90 -7.28 16.09
CA ASP A 308 -27.13 -8.06 15.89
C ASP A 308 -26.97 -9.59 16.01
N GLY A 309 -25.95 -10.04 16.76
CA GLY A 309 -25.62 -11.45 17.00
C GLY A 309 -24.42 -11.98 16.21
N ALA A 310 -23.79 -11.17 15.34
CA ALA A 310 -22.51 -11.51 14.73
C ALA A 310 -21.33 -11.18 15.66
N SER A 311 -20.24 -11.95 15.55
CA SER A 311 -18.97 -11.68 16.21
C SER A 311 -17.78 -11.87 15.27
N ALA A 312 -16.69 -11.14 15.50
CA ALA A 312 -15.42 -11.35 14.81
C ALA A 312 -14.65 -12.52 15.43
N LYS A 313 -14.06 -13.38 14.59
CA LYS A 313 -13.25 -14.54 14.97
C LYS A 313 -12.07 -14.66 14.02
N GLY A 314 -10.97 -13.99 14.38
CA GLY A 314 -9.83 -13.79 13.48
C GLY A 314 -10.28 -13.15 12.17
N ASP A 315 -9.90 -13.76 11.06
CA ASP A 315 -10.23 -13.35 9.69
C ASP A 315 -11.68 -13.61 9.24
N SER A 316 -12.55 -14.05 10.14
CA SER A 316 -13.94 -14.44 9.81
C SER A 316 -14.97 -13.77 10.73
N TYR A 317 -16.20 -13.65 10.24
CA TYR A 317 -17.36 -13.24 11.03
C TYR A 317 -18.26 -14.45 11.28
N ARG A 318 -18.58 -14.72 12.54
CA ARG A 318 -19.50 -15.79 12.96
C ARG A 318 -20.91 -15.22 13.13
N PHE A 319 -21.84 -15.77 12.35
CA PHE A 319 -23.28 -15.58 12.44
C PHE A 319 -23.87 -16.82 13.12
N THR A 320 -24.97 -16.68 13.86
CA THR A 320 -25.49 -17.71 14.79
C THR A 320 -27.01 -17.83 14.74
N LYS A 321 -27.60 -18.78 15.49
CA LYS A 321 -29.05 -18.93 15.64
C LYS A 321 -29.75 -19.14 14.31
N ALA A 322 -29.26 -20.13 13.55
CA ALA A 322 -29.84 -20.46 12.26
C ALA A 322 -31.27 -20.98 12.43
N THR A 323 -32.15 -20.58 11.53
CA THR A 323 -33.53 -21.10 11.42
C THR A 323 -33.86 -21.36 9.96
N GLY A 324 -34.59 -22.44 9.69
CA GLY A 324 -34.95 -22.83 8.32
C GLY A 324 -35.39 -24.29 8.23
N LEU A 325 -35.07 -24.98 7.13
CA LEU A 325 -35.51 -26.33 6.84
C LEU A 325 -34.42 -27.12 6.12
N LEU A 326 -34.16 -28.34 6.60
CA LEU A 326 -33.44 -29.38 5.87
C LEU A 326 -34.46 -30.35 5.27
N ASP A 327 -34.49 -30.49 3.95
CA ASP A 327 -35.29 -31.47 3.23
C ASP A 327 -34.33 -32.50 2.63
N ALA A 328 -34.16 -33.61 3.33
CA ALA A 328 -33.18 -34.62 2.99
C ALA A 328 -33.66 -35.54 1.86
N ASP A 329 -34.97 -35.58 1.56
CA ASP A 329 -35.55 -36.28 0.40
C ASP A 329 -35.30 -35.52 -0.90
N LYS A 330 -35.46 -34.18 -0.87
CA LYS A 330 -35.12 -33.30 -2.01
C LYS A 330 -33.63 -32.94 -2.06
N ASN A 331 -32.86 -33.27 -1.02
CA ASN A 331 -31.47 -32.87 -0.83
C ASN A 331 -31.30 -31.35 -0.91
N THR A 332 -32.11 -30.61 -0.15
CA THR A 332 -32.08 -29.14 -0.06
C THR A 332 -31.93 -28.64 1.38
N LEU A 333 -31.32 -27.45 1.52
CA LEU A 333 -31.15 -26.77 2.81
C LEU A 333 -31.43 -25.27 2.66
N ASP A 334 -32.44 -24.82 3.39
CA ASP A 334 -32.72 -23.41 3.67
C ASP A 334 -32.29 -23.10 5.11
N ALA A 335 -31.39 -22.13 5.31
CA ALA A 335 -31.07 -21.65 6.66
C ALA A 335 -30.69 -20.16 6.67
N ALA A 336 -31.43 -19.36 7.44
CA ALA A 336 -31.15 -17.95 7.70
C ALA A 336 -30.51 -17.74 9.09
N PHE A 337 -29.45 -16.93 9.15
CA PHE A 337 -28.62 -16.72 10.34
C PHE A 337 -28.79 -15.29 10.91
N LYS A 338 -28.74 -15.17 12.25
CA LYS A 338 -28.68 -13.87 12.93
C LYS A 338 -27.27 -13.31 12.91
N GLY A 339 -27.20 -12.00 12.71
CA GLY A 339 -25.98 -11.22 12.74
C GLY A 339 -25.92 -10.16 11.65
N LYS A 340 -25.05 -9.18 11.86
CA LYS A 340 -24.73 -8.11 10.92
C LYS A 340 -23.25 -7.79 10.98
N VAL A 341 -22.64 -7.55 9.82
CA VAL A 341 -21.30 -6.97 9.71
C VAL A 341 -21.40 -5.68 8.90
N ARG A 342 -20.70 -4.62 9.35
CA ARG A 342 -20.65 -3.31 8.70
C ARG A 342 -19.21 -2.90 8.48
N PHE A 343 -18.87 -2.64 7.24
CA PHE A 343 -17.58 -2.14 6.77
C PHE A 343 -17.71 -0.63 6.61
N LEU A 344 -16.83 0.11 7.28
CA LEU A 344 -16.76 1.56 7.28
C LEU A 344 -15.38 1.99 6.82
N GLY A 345 -15.28 2.95 5.91
CA GLY A 345 -14.00 3.46 5.41
C GLY A 345 -14.14 4.82 4.73
N HIS A 346 -12.99 5.44 4.44
CA HIS A 346 -12.88 6.81 3.92
C HIS A 346 -13.62 7.80 4.81
N GLU A 347 -13.18 7.91 6.07
CA GLU A 347 -13.77 8.85 7.02
C GLU A 347 -13.41 10.30 6.66
N THR A 348 -14.41 11.10 6.33
CA THR A 348 -14.27 12.52 6.01
C THR A 348 -15.25 13.31 6.88
N LYS A 349 -14.72 14.19 7.76
CA LYS A 349 -15.53 15.07 8.64
C LYS A 349 -16.52 14.32 9.54
N GLY A 350 -16.19 13.08 9.94
CA GLY A 350 -17.03 12.22 10.78
C GLY A 350 -18.07 11.38 10.02
N GLU A 351 -18.11 11.47 8.69
CA GLU A 351 -18.89 10.57 7.83
C GLU A 351 -18.00 9.58 7.07
N TYR A 352 -18.48 8.36 6.88
CA TYR A 352 -17.82 7.38 6.02
C TYR A 352 -18.35 7.48 4.59
N VAL A 353 -17.46 7.51 3.61
CA VAL A 353 -17.82 7.41 2.18
C VAL A 353 -18.07 5.94 1.80
N LEU A 354 -17.24 5.02 2.31
CA LEU A 354 -17.53 3.59 2.27
C LEU A 354 -18.37 3.22 3.49
N ASP A 355 -19.63 2.85 3.25
CA ASP A 355 -20.54 2.32 4.26
C ASP A 355 -21.35 1.17 3.66
N LEU A 356 -20.89 -0.06 3.91
CA LEU A 356 -21.48 -1.30 3.46
C LEU A 356 -21.86 -2.15 4.67
N SER A 357 -23.09 -2.65 4.74
CA SER A 357 -23.46 -3.65 5.74
C SER A 357 -24.17 -4.85 5.13
N LEU A 358 -23.77 -6.03 5.57
CA LEU A 358 -24.39 -7.31 5.27
C LEU A 358 -25.08 -7.83 6.54
N SER A 359 -26.33 -8.27 6.42
CA SER A 359 -27.14 -8.82 7.50
C SER A 359 -28.09 -9.90 6.98
N ASN A 360 -28.71 -10.66 7.88
CA ASN A 360 -29.73 -11.66 7.51
C ASN A 360 -29.22 -12.62 6.43
N LEU A 361 -27.99 -13.13 6.63
CA LEU A 361 -27.38 -14.07 5.68
C LEU A 361 -28.22 -15.36 5.65
N LYS A 362 -28.52 -15.83 4.44
CA LYS A 362 -29.27 -17.07 4.21
C LYS A 362 -28.49 -17.94 3.24
N VAL A 363 -28.32 -19.22 3.56
CA VAL A 363 -27.94 -20.23 2.56
C VAL A 363 -29.19 -20.90 2.02
N ASP A 364 -29.19 -21.08 0.70
CA ASP A 364 -30.26 -21.75 -0.04
C ASP A 364 -29.57 -22.74 -0.98
N ILE A 365 -29.61 -24.02 -0.66
CA ILE A 365 -28.78 -25.07 -1.29
C ILE A 365 -29.69 -26.14 -1.88
N GLU A 366 -29.43 -26.51 -3.13
CA GLU A 366 -30.04 -27.64 -3.82
C GLU A 366 -28.93 -28.55 -4.37
N GLY A 367 -28.82 -29.75 -3.80
CA GLY A 367 -27.84 -30.75 -4.22
C GLY A 367 -26.38 -30.31 -4.05
N THR A 368 -25.71 -29.99 -5.17
CA THR A 368 -24.29 -29.60 -5.23
C THR A 368 -24.08 -28.11 -5.55
N SER A 369 -25.16 -27.34 -5.54
CA SER A 369 -25.19 -25.90 -5.83
C SER A 369 -26.01 -25.17 -4.77
N GLY A 370 -25.72 -23.89 -4.56
CA GLY A 370 -26.57 -23.04 -3.75
C GLY A 370 -26.31 -21.57 -3.97
N THR A 371 -27.03 -20.73 -3.23
CA THR A 371 -26.87 -19.29 -3.20
C THR A 371 -26.70 -18.84 -1.76
N LEU A 372 -25.76 -17.92 -1.51
CA LEU A 372 -25.75 -17.08 -0.32
C LEU A 372 -26.58 -15.84 -0.61
N LEU A 373 -27.69 -15.66 0.09
CA LEU A 373 -28.50 -14.45 0.04
C LEU A 373 -28.19 -13.56 1.24
N ALA A 374 -28.34 -12.24 1.08
CA ALA A 374 -28.09 -11.27 2.13
C ALA A 374 -29.01 -10.03 2.03
N ASP A 375 -29.35 -9.46 3.18
CA ASP A 375 -29.82 -8.07 3.23
C ASP A 375 -28.60 -7.15 3.20
N VAL A 376 -28.55 -6.26 2.21
CA VAL A 376 -27.41 -5.37 1.96
C VAL A 376 -27.84 -3.92 2.04
N SER A 377 -27.07 -3.11 2.76
CA SER A 377 -27.13 -1.64 2.70
C SER A 377 -25.77 -1.14 2.21
N SER A 378 -25.73 -0.37 1.12
CA SER A 378 -24.49 0.08 0.48
C SER A 378 -24.59 1.56 0.10
N LYS A 379 -23.65 2.39 0.59
CA LYS A 379 -23.54 3.81 0.24
C LYS A 379 -22.71 3.96 -1.03
N ASP A 380 -23.31 4.53 -2.08
CA ASP A 380 -22.58 4.90 -3.29
C ASP A 380 -21.62 6.05 -3.00
N GLN A 381 -20.36 5.92 -3.44
CA GLN A 381 -19.29 6.87 -3.12
C GLN A 381 -19.45 8.19 -3.87
N LYS A 382 -20.07 8.19 -5.06
CA LYS A 382 -20.23 9.38 -5.93
C LYS A 382 -21.37 10.28 -5.45
N SER A 383 -22.53 9.69 -5.19
CA SER A 383 -23.76 10.41 -4.84
C SER A 383 -24.05 10.47 -3.34
N GLY A 384 -23.32 9.69 -2.53
CA GLY A 384 -23.62 9.49 -1.11
C GLY A 384 -24.94 8.72 -0.85
N LYS A 385 -25.64 8.28 -1.90
CA LYS A 385 -26.94 7.61 -1.80
C LYS A 385 -26.78 6.21 -1.22
N VAL A 386 -27.50 5.93 -0.14
CA VAL A 386 -27.61 4.57 0.40
C VAL A 386 -28.66 3.78 -0.38
N SER A 387 -28.22 2.71 -1.04
CA SER A 387 -29.08 1.69 -1.64
C SER A 387 -29.28 0.53 -0.67
N LYS A 388 -30.49 -0.03 -0.64
CA LYS A 388 -30.83 -1.19 0.19
C LYS A 388 -31.41 -2.29 -0.67
N PHE A 389 -30.98 -3.51 -0.40
CA PHE A 389 -31.42 -4.73 -1.06
C PHE A 389 -31.82 -5.74 0.03
N THR A 390 -32.90 -6.48 -0.19
CA THR A 390 -33.40 -7.49 0.74
C THR A 390 -33.39 -8.84 0.04
N GLY A 391 -32.81 -9.86 0.67
CA GLY A 391 -32.62 -11.18 0.05
C GLY A 391 -31.84 -11.13 -1.26
N LEU A 392 -30.84 -10.25 -1.37
CA LEU A 392 -29.99 -10.15 -2.57
C LEU A 392 -29.20 -11.46 -2.74
N SER A 393 -29.28 -12.09 -3.92
CA SER A 393 -28.36 -13.17 -4.29
C SER A 393 -26.94 -12.60 -4.35
N LEU A 394 -26.13 -12.89 -3.33
CA LEU A 394 -24.81 -12.28 -3.11
C LEU A 394 -23.71 -13.12 -3.74
N ALA A 395 -23.73 -14.44 -3.52
CA ALA A 395 -22.73 -15.36 -4.08
C ALA A 395 -23.35 -16.71 -4.46
N ASP A 396 -22.88 -17.27 -5.58
CA ASP A 396 -23.11 -18.66 -5.95
C ASP A 396 -22.20 -19.57 -5.10
N LEU A 397 -22.72 -20.70 -4.61
CA LEU A 397 -22.06 -21.64 -3.72
C LEU A 397 -21.85 -23.00 -4.41
N LYS A 398 -20.64 -23.58 -4.27
CA LYS A 398 -20.34 -24.92 -4.78
C LYS A 398 -20.31 -25.94 -3.63
N VAL A 399 -21.31 -26.80 -3.55
CA VAL A 399 -21.49 -27.74 -2.43
C VAL A 399 -21.02 -29.14 -2.82
N PRO A 400 -20.19 -29.83 -2.00
CA PRO A 400 -19.78 -31.20 -2.29
C PRO A 400 -20.97 -32.19 -2.31
N ALA A 401 -20.91 -33.21 -3.16
CA ALA A 401 -21.95 -34.24 -3.22
C ALA A 401 -22.12 -34.94 -1.87
N GLY A 402 -23.38 -35.10 -1.44
CA GLY A 402 -23.74 -35.72 -0.16
C GLY A 402 -23.42 -34.88 1.09
N ALA A 403 -22.96 -33.63 0.96
CA ALA A 403 -22.58 -32.81 2.11
C ALA A 403 -23.75 -32.40 3.01
N LEU A 404 -25.00 -32.44 2.52
CA LEU A 404 -26.23 -32.23 3.29
C LEU A 404 -26.67 -33.45 4.13
N ALA A 405 -25.95 -34.58 4.07
CA ALA A 405 -26.24 -35.74 4.92
C ALA A 405 -25.94 -35.44 6.39
N ALA A 406 -26.98 -35.24 7.20
CA ALA A 406 -26.86 -34.96 8.62
C ALA A 406 -26.20 -36.13 9.38
N LYS A 407 -25.25 -35.82 10.26
CA LYS A 407 -24.58 -36.78 11.14
C LYS A 407 -24.81 -36.36 12.59
N GLY A 408 -25.55 -37.17 13.35
CA GLY A 408 -25.96 -36.81 14.71
C GLY A 408 -26.80 -35.53 14.77
N GLY A 409 -27.75 -35.37 13.85
CA GLY A 409 -28.60 -34.17 13.74
C GLY A 409 -27.93 -32.93 13.13
N ILE A 410 -26.61 -32.96 12.84
CA ILE A 410 -25.86 -31.82 12.32
C ILE A 410 -25.47 -32.02 10.86
N VAL A 411 -25.76 -31.03 10.01
CA VAL A 411 -25.14 -30.85 8.70
C VAL A 411 -23.95 -29.90 8.85
N ASN A 412 -22.78 -30.27 8.30
CA ASN A 412 -21.53 -29.52 8.50
C ASN A 412 -20.78 -29.36 7.17
N LEU A 413 -20.97 -28.21 6.54
CA LEU A 413 -20.36 -27.80 5.28
C LEU A 413 -19.08 -27.00 5.58
N LYS A 414 -17.93 -27.53 5.14
CA LYS A 414 -16.62 -26.90 5.36
C LYS A 414 -16.03 -26.41 4.04
N ASN A 415 -15.39 -25.25 4.10
CA ASN A 415 -14.69 -24.62 2.96
C ASN A 415 -15.53 -24.63 1.66
N VAL A 416 -16.80 -24.27 1.75
CA VAL A 416 -17.70 -24.15 0.59
C VAL A 416 -17.22 -22.99 -0.28
N PRO A 417 -16.73 -23.20 -1.51
CA PRO A 417 -16.32 -22.12 -2.38
C PRO A 417 -17.49 -21.23 -2.75
N ALA A 418 -17.24 -19.93 -2.81
CA ALA A 418 -18.23 -18.92 -3.12
C ALA A 418 -17.70 -17.97 -4.21
N THR A 419 -18.53 -17.68 -5.20
CA THR A 419 -18.22 -16.75 -6.29
C THR A 419 -19.28 -15.66 -6.36
N LEU A 420 -18.87 -14.40 -6.47
CA LEU A 420 -19.77 -13.25 -6.45
C LEU A 420 -20.75 -13.28 -7.63
N THR A 421 -22.05 -13.07 -7.39
CA THR A 421 -23.02 -12.98 -8.48
C THR A 421 -22.98 -11.59 -9.15
N GLY A 422 -23.67 -11.44 -10.30
CA GLY A 422 -23.85 -10.14 -10.93
C GLY A 422 -24.70 -9.14 -10.12
N ASP A 423 -25.48 -9.64 -9.15
CA ASP A 423 -26.22 -8.80 -8.20
C ASP A 423 -25.37 -8.48 -6.96
N GLY A 424 -24.57 -9.44 -6.49
CA GLY A 424 -23.53 -9.21 -5.47
C GLY A 424 -22.51 -8.14 -5.90
N ALA A 425 -22.09 -8.14 -7.17
CA ALA A 425 -21.24 -7.08 -7.75
C ALA A 425 -21.80 -5.66 -7.50
N LYS A 426 -23.12 -5.47 -7.65
CA LYS A 426 -23.80 -4.18 -7.42
C LYS A 426 -23.79 -3.77 -5.95
N ALA A 427 -23.88 -4.73 -5.03
CA ALA A 427 -23.77 -4.48 -3.60
C ALA A 427 -22.39 -3.91 -3.20
N PHE A 428 -21.31 -4.38 -3.85
CA PHE A 428 -19.96 -3.82 -3.74
C PHE A 428 -19.70 -2.66 -4.71
N GLY A 429 -20.72 -1.87 -5.08
CA GLY A 429 -20.56 -0.67 -5.91
C GLY A 429 -20.02 -0.89 -7.33
N GLY A 430 -19.98 -2.14 -7.80
CA GLY A 430 -19.37 -2.52 -9.08
C GLY A 430 -17.84 -2.65 -9.05
N PHE A 431 -17.19 -2.63 -7.87
CA PHE A 431 -15.73 -2.80 -7.75
C PHE A 431 -15.24 -4.25 -7.99
N TYR A 432 -16.15 -5.22 -7.99
CA TYR A 432 -15.87 -6.63 -8.26
C TYR A 432 -16.82 -7.14 -9.36
N GLU A 433 -16.33 -8.05 -10.19
CA GLU A 433 -17.09 -8.61 -11.30
C GLU A 433 -17.85 -9.89 -10.91
N LYS A 434 -18.79 -10.31 -11.75
CA LYS A 434 -19.46 -11.61 -11.59
C LYS A 434 -18.43 -12.73 -11.75
N GLY A 435 -18.44 -13.70 -10.84
CA GLY A 435 -17.52 -14.83 -10.82
C GLY A 435 -16.27 -14.61 -9.97
N GLU A 436 -16.04 -13.40 -9.46
CA GLU A 436 -14.94 -13.09 -8.55
C GLU A 436 -15.00 -14.00 -7.31
N GLU A 437 -13.90 -14.68 -7.00
CA GLU A 437 -13.82 -15.59 -5.86
C GLU A 437 -13.94 -14.83 -4.53
N LEU A 438 -14.75 -15.35 -3.62
CA LEU A 438 -14.95 -14.86 -2.26
C LEU A 438 -14.35 -15.86 -1.28
N ASP A 439 -14.17 -15.45 -0.02
CA ASP A 439 -13.69 -16.37 1.00
C ASP A 439 -14.64 -17.57 1.14
N ALA A 440 -14.11 -18.77 1.32
CA ALA A 440 -14.93 -19.97 1.46
C ALA A 440 -15.76 -19.94 2.77
N LEU A 441 -16.99 -20.46 2.70
CA LEU A 441 -17.89 -20.50 3.86
C LEU A 441 -17.71 -21.77 4.68
N ASN A 442 -17.91 -21.64 5.99
CA ASN A 442 -18.04 -22.78 6.91
C ASN A 442 -19.39 -22.68 7.63
N VAL A 443 -20.30 -23.59 7.30
CA VAL A 443 -21.70 -23.60 7.75
C VAL A 443 -21.97 -24.90 8.52
N ALA A 444 -22.49 -24.78 9.74
CA ALA A 444 -23.03 -25.92 10.47
C ALA A 444 -24.45 -25.61 10.92
N VAL A 445 -25.40 -26.50 10.65
CA VAL A 445 -26.80 -26.37 11.06
C VAL A 445 -27.26 -27.64 11.77
N SER A 446 -28.14 -27.50 12.75
CA SER A 446 -28.71 -28.61 13.50
C SER A 446 -30.22 -28.66 13.37
N ILE A 447 -30.75 -29.87 13.20
CA ILE A 447 -32.19 -30.18 13.37
C ILE A 447 -32.51 -30.67 14.79
N ASP A 448 -31.50 -30.82 15.65
CA ASP A 448 -31.63 -31.14 17.08
C ASP A 448 -31.14 -29.96 17.94
N LYS A 449 -31.98 -29.54 18.88
CA LYS A 449 -31.72 -28.42 19.80
C LYS A 449 -30.64 -28.73 20.85
N ASP A 450 -30.34 -30.00 21.09
CA ASP A 450 -29.37 -30.44 22.11
C ASP A 450 -27.99 -30.77 21.50
N ALA A 451 -27.86 -30.72 20.17
CA ALA A 451 -26.63 -31.08 19.48
C ALA A 451 -25.59 -29.93 19.52
N GLN A 452 -24.35 -30.25 19.90
CA GLN A 452 -23.28 -29.27 20.03
C GLN A 452 -22.67 -28.90 18.68
N LEU A 453 -22.81 -27.64 18.27
CA LEU A 453 -22.27 -27.15 17.00
C LEU A 453 -20.74 -26.96 17.03
N PRO A 454 -20.05 -27.14 15.88
CA PRO A 454 -18.62 -26.90 15.77
C PRO A 454 -18.20 -25.49 16.20
N GLY A 455 -17.31 -25.42 17.18
CA GLY A 455 -16.71 -24.18 17.67
C GLY A 455 -17.44 -23.52 18.86
N ASP A 456 -18.51 -24.14 19.37
CA ASP A 456 -19.18 -23.67 20.59
C ASP A 456 -18.48 -24.20 21.85
N THR A 457 -17.41 -23.50 22.26
CA THR A 457 -16.82 -23.64 23.59
C THR A 457 -17.53 -22.73 24.59
N THR A 458 -18.80 -23.02 24.86
CA THR A 458 -19.53 -22.38 25.95
C THR A 458 -19.02 -22.94 27.28
N GLY A 459 -18.32 -22.11 28.06
CA GLY A 459 -17.90 -22.47 29.41
C GLY A 459 -19.11 -22.75 30.29
N GLY A 460 -19.25 -23.99 30.76
CA GLY A 460 -20.40 -24.41 31.55
C GLY A 460 -20.42 -23.76 32.93
N SER A 461 -21.35 -22.83 33.16
CA SER A 461 -21.86 -22.52 34.51
C SER A 461 -23.02 -23.48 34.77
N GLY A 462 -22.85 -24.39 35.73
CA GLY A 462 -23.74 -25.55 35.87
C GLY A 462 -24.90 -25.38 36.84
N SER A 463 -25.82 -26.35 36.84
CA SER A 463 -26.51 -26.79 38.05
C SER A 463 -26.96 -28.26 37.98
N THR A 464 -26.34 -29.08 38.84
CA THR A 464 -26.92 -30.17 39.64
C THR A 464 -27.74 -31.32 39.00
N GLY A 465 -27.19 -32.54 39.12
CA GLY A 465 -27.93 -33.80 39.34
C GLY A 465 -27.86 -34.83 38.20
N GLY A 466 -27.42 -36.09 38.41
CA GLY A 466 -26.79 -36.70 39.59
C GLY A 466 -26.52 -38.21 39.42
N SER A 467 -25.50 -38.72 40.13
CA SER A 467 -25.19 -40.14 40.43
C SER A 467 -25.05 -41.18 39.28
N GLY A 468 -23.87 -41.78 39.17
CA GLY A 468 -23.61 -42.97 38.34
C GLY A 468 -22.14 -43.42 38.42
N SER A 469 -21.80 -44.27 39.39
CA SER A 469 -20.42 -44.70 39.68
C SER A 469 -20.06 -46.03 39.01
N THR A 470 -18.89 -46.08 38.33
CA THR A 470 -17.91 -47.20 38.15
C THR A 470 -16.94 -46.79 37.02
N GLY A 471 -15.63 -47.08 36.99
CA GLY A 471 -14.68 -47.67 37.95
C GLY A 471 -13.30 -47.94 37.27
N GLY A 472 -12.19 -47.93 38.01
CA GLY A 472 -10.80 -48.24 37.53
C GLY A 472 -9.96 -46.99 37.17
N SER A 473 -8.93 -46.58 37.93
CA SER A 473 -7.58 -47.18 38.10
C SER A 473 -6.73 -47.10 36.82
N THR A 474 -5.47 -46.62 36.79
CA THR A 474 -4.40 -46.70 37.82
C THR A 474 -3.25 -45.69 37.57
N ALA A 475 -2.55 -45.24 38.63
CA ALA A 475 -1.17 -44.68 38.70
C ALA A 475 -0.73 -43.52 37.76
N GLY A 476 0.06 -42.52 38.15
CA GLY A 476 0.74 -42.12 39.41
C GLY A 476 1.73 -40.97 39.05
N GLY A 477 2.33 -40.16 39.93
CA GLY A 477 2.23 -39.94 41.37
C GLY A 477 3.26 -38.84 41.79
N SER A 478 3.25 -38.36 43.05
CA SER A 478 4.28 -37.46 43.65
C SER A 478 4.33 -36.00 43.11
N THR A 479 4.48 -34.91 43.89
CA THR A 479 4.54 -34.70 45.35
C THR A 479 4.32 -33.22 45.72
N THR A 480 3.62 -32.96 46.83
CA THR A 480 3.84 -31.93 47.88
C THR A 480 3.96 -30.42 47.56
N GLY A 481 3.11 -29.64 48.25
CA GLY A 481 3.33 -28.22 48.58
C GLY A 481 2.23 -27.29 48.04
N GLY A 482 1.33 -26.67 48.81
CA GLY A 482 1.21 -26.59 50.28
C GLY A 482 1.25 -25.13 50.74
N GLY A 483 0.09 -24.46 50.85
CA GLY A 483 0.00 -23.07 51.30
C GLY A 483 -1.42 -22.49 51.18
N THR A 484 -2.12 -22.39 52.31
CA THR A 484 -3.47 -21.81 52.43
C THR A 484 -3.41 -20.39 53.03
N VAL A 485 -4.54 -19.68 52.99
CA VAL A 485 -4.82 -18.29 53.47
C VAL A 485 -4.35 -17.16 52.53
N GLY A 486 -5.11 -16.08 52.32
CA GLY A 486 -6.50 -15.81 52.71
C GLY A 486 -6.84 -14.32 52.82
N GLY A 487 -7.75 -13.82 51.97
CA GLY A 487 -8.55 -12.59 52.16
C GLY A 487 -7.85 -11.21 52.08
N GLY A 488 -8.45 -10.28 51.32
CA GLY A 488 -8.08 -8.85 51.37
C GLY A 488 -8.49 -8.06 50.14
N SER A 489 -9.44 -7.14 50.28
CA SER A 489 -9.92 -6.25 49.20
C SER A 489 -9.20 -4.90 49.23
N THR A 490 -8.81 -4.36 48.07
CA THR A 490 -9.19 -3.02 47.54
C THR A 490 -8.36 -2.67 46.28
N GLY A 491 -8.83 -1.72 45.47
CA GLY A 491 -8.39 -1.52 44.08
C GLY A 491 -7.10 -0.71 43.89
N GLY A 492 -6.54 -0.82 42.67
CA GLY A 492 -5.35 -0.08 42.23
C GLY A 492 -5.20 -0.15 40.70
N SER A 493 -4.93 0.99 40.08
CA SER A 493 -4.94 1.20 38.62
C SER A 493 -3.58 0.92 37.94
N VAL A 494 -3.65 0.49 36.67
CA VAL A 494 -2.63 0.51 35.58
C VAL A 494 -1.22 -0.09 35.74
N GLY A 495 -0.82 -0.78 34.66
CA GLY A 495 0.58 -0.80 34.17
C GLY A 495 1.38 -2.08 34.46
N GLY A 496 1.79 -2.80 33.41
CA GLY A 496 2.70 -3.95 33.57
C GLY A 496 2.81 -4.84 32.32
N SER A 497 3.77 -4.54 31.45
CA SER A 497 4.09 -5.36 30.27
C SER A 497 4.66 -6.73 30.67
N GLY A 498 4.16 -7.81 30.06
CA GLY A 498 4.77 -9.14 30.17
C GLY A 498 5.87 -9.31 29.11
N ALA A 499 7.13 -9.45 29.53
CA ALA A 499 8.24 -9.76 28.64
C ALA A 499 8.32 -11.26 28.33
N LEU A 500 8.79 -11.63 27.13
CA LEU A 500 9.28 -12.97 26.84
C LEU A 500 10.55 -12.95 25.98
N ALA A 501 11.54 -13.69 26.49
CA ALA A 501 12.66 -14.36 25.82
C ALA A 501 13.71 -13.53 25.04
N SER A 502 14.97 -13.91 25.28
CA SER A 502 16.19 -13.37 24.70
C SER A 502 16.95 -14.46 23.92
N THR A 503 17.60 -14.05 22.83
CA THR A 503 18.83 -14.64 22.26
C THR A 503 19.63 -13.45 21.70
N GLY A 504 20.80 -13.08 22.25
CA GLY A 504 22.10 -13.69 21.90
C GLY A 504 22.51 -13.28 20.47
N SER A 505 23.60 -12.55 20.20
CA SER A 505 24.92 -12.56 20.86
C SER A 505 25.74 -11.27 20.64
N ASP A 506 26.83 -11.12 21.41
CA ASP A 506 27.80 -10.00 21.49
C ASP A 506 28.64 -9.77 20.19
N VAL A 507 29.53 -8.75 20.01
CA VAL A 507 30.57 -8.13 20.88
C VAL A 507 30.94 -6.66 20.42
N PRO A 508 31.98 -5.92 20.91
CA PRO A 508 31.84 -4.49 21.29
C PRO A 508 32.67 -3.50 20.42
N THR A 509 32.77 -2.18 20.69
CA THR A 509 33.80 -1.56 21.58
C THR A 509 33.73 -0.01 21.56
N GLY A 510 33.93 0.66 22.71
CA GLY A 510 34.49 2.04 22.84
C GLY A 510 33.65 3.22 22.31
N ALA A 511 33.00 4.10 23.08
CA ALA A 511 33.32 4.81 24.34
C ALA A 511 34.30 6.00 24.24
N LEU A 512 33.74 7.21 24.07
CA LEU A 512 34.19 8.56 24.50
C LEU A 512 32.91 9.44 24.41
N ILE A 513 32.28 10.08 25.41
CA ILE A 513 32.72 10.71 26.68
C ILE A 513 33.84 11.73 26.41
N ALA A 514 33.71 13.04 26.62
CA ALA A 514 32.60 13.95 26.98
C ALA A 514 33.04 15.38 26.53
N ALA A 515 32.45 16.55 26.85
CA ALA A 515 31.43 16.95 27.82
C ALA A 515 30.83 18.34 27.47
N SER A 516 29.66 18.64 28.06
CA SER A 516 29.21 19.97 28.58
C SER A 516 29.30 21.27 27.74
N GLY A 517 28.28 22.12 27.67
CA GLY A 517 26.90 21.99 28.16
C GLY A 517 26.20 23.31 28.56
N VAL A 518 24.88 23.19 28.82
CA VAL A 518 24.00 23.99 29.71
C VAL A 518 23.72 25.49 29.40
N VAL A 519 22.50 25.92 29.79
CA VAL A 519 21.93 27.28 29.97
C VAL A 519 21.10 27.81 28.78
N VAL A 520 19.81 28.20 28.91
CA VAL A 520 18.74 27.98 29.93
C VAL A 520 17.36 28.14 29.24
N ALA A 521 16.27 27.61 29.81
CA ALA A 521 14.90 27.79 29.29
C ALA A 521 14.12 28.94 29.96
N ALA A 522 13.40 29.74 29.16
CA ALA A 522 12.22 30.57 29.47
C ALA A 522 11.67 31.13 28.14
N GLY A 523 10.37 31.31 27.88
CA GLY A 523 9.13 31.04 28.64
C GLY A 523 7.90 31.36 27.76
N ALA A 524 6.68 31.22 28.29
CA ALA A 524 5.41 31.52 27.59
C ALA A 524 5.36 32.98 27.04
N GLY A 525 4.60 33.35 26.01
CA GLY A 525 3.40 32.73 25.45
C GLY A 525 2.17 33.62 25.70
N VAL A 526 1.74 34.41 24.70
CA VAL A 526 0.51 35.23 24.74
C VAL A 526 -0.16 35.23 23.37
N VAL A 527 -1.45 34.87 23.34
CA VAL A 527 -2.35 35.04 22.19
C VAL A 527 -3.19 36.31 22.41
N ILE A 528 -3.30 37.19 21.41
CA ILE A 528 -4.36 38.21 21.37
C ILE A 528 -5.14 38.10 20.07
N ALA A 529 -6.44 37.83 20.20
CA ALA A 529 -7.38 37.78 19.09
C ALA A 529 -7.87 39.19 18.72
N ALA A 530 -7.94 39.48 17.42
CA ALA A 530 -8.59 40.67 16.90
C ALA A 530 -10.00 40.34 16.36
N ARG A 531 -11.05 40.67 17.11
CA ARG A 531 -12.45 40.53 16.65
C ARG A 531 -13.21 41.85 16.79
N ARG A 532 -13.49 42.46 15.63
CA ARG A 532 -14.56 43.43 15.30
C ARG A 532 -14.85 44.60 16.26
N ARG A 533 -14.91 45.80 15.67
CA ARG A 533 -16.05 46.71 15.86
C ARG A 533 -16.66 47.08 14.51
N ARG A 534 -17.98 47.00 14.42
CA ARG A 534 -18.82 47.83 13.54
C ARG A 534 -19.48 48.87 14.43
N ASP A 535 -19.73 50.05 13.87
CA ASP A 535 -21.00 50.81 13.88
C ASP A 535 -20.65 52.27 13.49
N THR A 536 -21.16 52.78 12.36
CA THR A 536 -22.38 53.61 12.27
C THR A 536 -22.19 54.94 13.03
N THR A 537 -22.15 56.12 12.41
CA THR A 537 -23.22 56.75 11.59
C THR A 537 -22.68 58.00 10.88
N ALA A 538 -23.05 58.23 9.62
CA ALA A 538 -23.30 59.54 8.96
C ALA A 538 -23.48 59.32 7.44
#